data_AF-A0A922JQZ3-F1
#
_entry.id   AF-A0A922JQZ3-F1
#
_cell.length_a   1.000
_cell.length_b   1.000
_cell.length_c   1.000
_cell.angle_alpha   90.00
_cell.angle_beta   90.00
_cell.angle_gamma   90.00
#
_symmetry.space_group_name_H-M   'P 1'
#
loop_
_entity.id
_entity.type
_entity.pdbx_description
1 polymer ?
#
loop_
_entity_poly.entity_id
_entity_poly.type
_entity_poly.pdbx_seq_one_letter_code
_entity_poly.pdbx_strand_id
1 'polypeptide(L)'
;MRGAKGASGSAFEARHRLSASVWIWGGPDPRYLSNLDIDWDDITTVLEKVSETSENWGIGLLNFNEREINHWKQLIPDAKSVDLHLDHAAKNVTWDSLYPEWIDEEEESEAPICPSLPKLRPPGIRLDLIAVKLPCRNEGNWSRDVARLHLQLAAADLAASFKGLYPVHLLFITKCFPQPSLFSCKELVSREGNSWLYKPDLNALRQKAQLPVGSCELALPFRGSDLVYSKNMHREAYATILHSADVYVCGAIAAAQSIRMSGSTRDLVILVDETISAYHRSGLEAAGWKIKTIQRIRNPKAEKDAYNEWNYSKFRLWQLTDYDKIIFIDADLLMLRNIDFLFGMPEISATGNNGTLFNSGVMVVEPSNCTFQLLMDHINEIESYNGGTKDT
;
A
#
# COMPACT_ATOMS: atom_id res chain seq x y z
N MET A 1 -69.72 23.89 -44.62
CA MET A 1 -68.37 24.47 -44.59
C MET A 1 -67.47 23.52 -45.36
N ARG A 2 -67.10 23.88 -46.61
CA ARG A 2 -65.70 24.15 -47.04
C ARG A 2 -64.76 23.01 -46.60
N GLY A 3 -64.33 22.09 -47.48
CA GLY A 3 -63.31 22.30 -48.54
C GLY A 3 -61.91 22.40 -47.90
N ALA A 4 -60.79 22.01 -48.48
CA ALA A 4 -60.40 21.40 -49.74
C ALA A 4 -58.85 21.36 -49.71
N LYS A 5 -58.22 20.41 -50.42
CA LYS A 5 -56.86 20.52 -51.03
C LYS A 5 -55.70 20.67 -50.02
N GLY A 6 -54.44 20.42 -50.33
CA GLY A 6 -53.67 20.06 -51.52
C GLY A 6 -52.21 19.95 -51.03
N ALA A 7 -51.44 18.99 -51.53
CA ALA A 7 -50.53 19.17 -52.66
C ALA A 7 -49.14 19.70 -52.27
N SER A 8 -48.14 18.84 -52.54
CA SER A 8 -46.90 19.11 -53.30
C SER A 8 -45.91 20.19 -52.87
N GLY A 9 -44.63 19.82 -52.90
CA GLY A 9 -43.48 20.72 -53.05
C GLY A 9 -42.31 20.29 -52.15
N SER A 10 -41.40 19.39 -52.57
CA SER A 10 -40.25 19.66 -53.46
C SER A 10 -39.50 20.95 -53.10
N ALA A 11 -38.35 20.82 -52.43
CA ALA A 11 -37.10 21.45 -52.87
C ALA A 11 -35.90 20.91 -52.09
N PHE A 12 -34.89 20.51 -52.86
CA PHE A 12 -33.49 20.36 -52.50
C PHE A 12 -33.00 21.39 -51.48
N GLU A 13 -32.22 20.97 -50.49
CA GLU A 13 -31.03 21.73 -50.10
C GLU A 13 -29.98 20.86 -49.40
N ALA A 14 -28.75 21.02 -49.87
CA ALA A 14 -27.59 20.26 -49.52
C ALA A 14 -27.26 20.38 -48.02
N ARG A 15 -27.18 19.24 -47.31
CA ARG A 15 -26.56 19.21 -45.99
C ARG A 15 -25.05 19.25 -46.14
N HIS A 16 -24.53 20.44 -45.87
CA HIS A 16 -23.16 20.73 -45.51
C HIS A 16 -22.53 19.65 -44.62
N ARG A 17 -21.26 19.37 -44.93
CA ARG A 17 -20.28 18.77 -44.04
C ARG A 17 -20.38 19.40 -42.65
N LEU A 18 -20.65 18.59 -41.64
CA LEU A 18 -20.16 18.81 -40.29
C LEU A 18 -19.43 17.53 -39.89
N SER A 19 -18.12 17.56 -40.14
CA SER A 19 -17.15 16.74 -39.43
C SER A 19 -17.35 17.02 -37.94
N ALA A 20 -18.07 16.13 -37.26
CA ALA A 20 -18.20 16.16 -35.82
C ALA A 20 -16.86 15.71 -35.21
N SER A 21 -15.97 16.68 -35.02
CA SER A 21 -14.84 16.59 -34.13
C SER A 21 -15.37 16.37 -32.72
N VAL A 22 -15.35 15.12 -32.26
CA VAL A 22 -15.63 14.73 -30.88
C VAL A 22 -14.44 15.16 -30.02
N TRP A 23 -14.45 16.42 -29.61
CA TRP A 23 -13.67 16.91 -28.48
C TRP A 23 -14.57 16.79 -27.25
N ILE A 24 -14.37 15.75 -26.43
CA ILE A 24 -15.04 15.60 -25.14
C ILE A 24 -14.04 15.98 -24.05
N TRP A 25 -14.12 17.25 -23.64
CA TRP A 25 -13.96 17.84 -22.31
C TRP A 25 -12.93 17.29 -21.31
N GLY A 26 -11.98 18.17 -20.95
CA GLY A 26 -11.32 18.20 -19.64
C GLY A 26 -9.87 18.64 -19.73
N GLY A 27 -9.53 19.85 -19.29
CA GLY A 27 -8.14 20.21 -19.01
C GLY A 27 -7.53 19.24 -17.97
N PRO A 28 -6.18 19.20 -17.84
CA PRO A 28 -5.53 18.30 -16.91
C PRO A 28 -6.13 18.46 -15.50
N ASP A 29 -6.52 17.35 -14.86
CA ASP A 29 -7.05 17.41 -13.50
C ASP A 29 -5.91 17.83 -12.58
N PRO A 30 -6.05 18.96 -11.85
CA PRO A 30 -4.97 19.48 -11.02
C PRO A 30 -4.54 18.51 -9.92
N ARG A 31 -5.36 17.49 -9.58
CA ARG A 31 -5.00 16.40 -8.66
C ARG A 31 -3.81 15.57 -9.16
N TYR A 32 -3.67 15.38 -10.47
CA TYR A 32 -2.63 14.53 -11.06
C TYR A 32 -1.34 15.30 -11.40
N LEU A 33 -1.35 16.64 -11.33
CA LEU A 33 -0.19 17.45 -11.68
C LEU A 33 0.95 17.29 -10.68
N SER A 34 2.14 16.96 -11.19
CA SER A 34 3.39 16.93 -10.43
C SER A 34 4.26 18.14 -10.77
N ASN A 35 4.54 18.98 -9.76
CA ASN A 35 5.41 20.16 -9.86
C ASN A 35 6.91 19.83 -9.69
N LEU A 36 7.27 18.55 -9.70
CA LEU A 36 8.66 18.12 -9.60
C LEU A 36 9.34 18.27 -10.97
N ASP A 37 10.40 19.07 -11.03
CA ASP A 37 11.32 19.05 -12.17
C ASP A 37 12.18 17.79 -12.09
N ILE A 38 12.30 17.11 -13.23
CA ILE A 38 13.00 15.83 -13.32
C ILE A 38 14.50 16.09 -13.41
N ASP A 39 15.26 15.47 -12.52
CA ASP A 39 16.71 15.34 -12.66
C ASP A 39 17.00 14.11 -13.53
N TRP A 40 17.52 14.34 -14.74
CA TRP A 40 17.76 13.28 -15.72
C TRP A 40 19.07 12.53 -15.44
N ASP A 41 19.99 13.10 -14.68
CA ASP A 41 21.23 12.42 -14.27
C ASP A 41 20.90 11.36 -13.21
N ASP A 42 20.01 11.67 -12.27
CA ASP A 42 19.45 10.71 -11.32
C ASP A 42 18.77 9.53 -12.06
N ILE A 43 17.94 9.83 -13.07
CA ILE A 43 17.27 8.79 -13.86
C ILE A 43 18.29 7.90 -14.56
N THR A 44 19.29 8.49 -15.21
CA THR A 44 20.32 7.74 -15.94
C THR A 44 21.05 6.77 -15.00
N THR A 45 21.48 7.26 -13.83
CA THR A 45 22.16 6.48 -12.80
C THR A 45 21.29 5.33 -12.29
N VAL A 46 20.00 5.56 -12.09
CA VAL A 46 19.05 4.52 -11.66
C VAL A 46 18.84 3.47 -12.76
N LEU A 47 18.77 3.87 -14.03
CA LEU A 47 18.54 2.95 -15.14
C LEU A 47 19.73 2.04 -15.43
N GLU A 48 20.96 2.43 -15.07
CA GLU A 48 22.12 1.54 -15.08
C GLU A 48 21.94 0.30 -14.18
N LYS A 49 20.99 0.32 -13.24
CA LYS A 49 20.67 -0.83 -12.37
C LYS A 49 19.63 -1.78 -12.96
N VAL A 50 18.99 -1.41 -14.08
CA VAL A 50 17.95 -2.22 -14.74
C VAL A 50 18.57 -3.28 -15.69
N SER A 51 19.90 -3.31 -15.84
CA SER A 51 20.62 -4.03 -16.89
C SER A 51 20.64 -5.57 -16.77
N GLU A 52 19.72 -6.22 -17.46
CA GLU A 52 20.00 -7.36 -18.34
C GLU A 52 19.48 -6.96 -19.72
N THR A 53 20.40 -6.66 -20.64
CA THR A 53 20.15 -6.09 -21.97
C THR A 53 19.22 -6.99 -22.81
N SER A 54 17.93 -6.65 -22.86
CA SER A 54 17.03 -7.18 -23.88
C SER A 54 17.10 -6.28 -25.11
N GLU A 55 17.30 -6.86 -26.29
CA GLU A 55 17.35 -6.14 -27.58
C GLU A 55 16.02 -5.46 -27.98
N ASN A 56 15.00 -5.50 -27.11
CA ASN A 56 13.67 -4.94 -27.33
C ASN A 56 13.08 -4.45 -26.00
N TRP A 57 13.58 -3.32 -25.50
CA TRP A 57 13.15 -2.76 -24.22
C TRP A 57 11.82 -2.03 -24.37
N GLY A 58 10.80 -2.43 -23.59
CA GLY A 58 9.49 -1.76 -23.57
C GLY A 58 9.37 -0.82 -22.38
N ILE A 59 9.06 0.45 -22.63
CA ILE A 59 8.94 1.48 -21.58
C ILE A 59 7.53 2.06 -21.57
N GLY A 60 6.83 1.94 -20.45
CA GLY A 60 5.56 2.60 -20.20
C GLY A 60 5.78 3.89 -19.44
N LEU A 61 5.28 5.02 -19.97
CA LEU A 61 5.39 6.33 -19.32
C LEU A 61 4.00 6.75 -18.84
N LEU A 62 3.84 6.95 -17.54
CA LEU A 62 2.58 7.36 -16.92
C LEU A 62 2.70 8.73 -16.25
N ASN A 63 1.77 9.64 -16.59
CA ASN A 63 1.63 10.97 -16.00
C ASN A 63 2.81 11.94 -16.27
N PHE A 64 3.42 11.84 -17.45
CA PHE A 64 4.44 12.78 -17.93
C PHE A 64 3.85 13.78 -18.92
N ASN A 65 4.45 14.97 -19.01
CA ASN A 65 4.09 15.91 -20.06
C ASN A 65 4.81 15.59 -21.39
N GLU A 66 4.35 16.20 -22.48
CA GLU A 66 4.90 15.95 -23.82
C GLU A 66 6.43 16.21 -23.92
N ARG A 67 6.94 17.22 -23.21
CA ARG A 67 8.38 17.54 -23.22
C ARG A 67 9.17 16.42 -22.55
N GLU A 68 8.70 15.94 -21.40
CA GLU A 68 9.32 14.83 -20.66
C GLU A 68 9.27 13.52 -21.44
N ILE A 69 8.14 13.22 -22.10
CA ILE A 69 8.00 12.04 -22.97
C ILE A 69 9.02 12.09 -24.12
N ASN A 70 9.26 13.27 -24.70
CA ASN A 70 10.26 13.43 -25.75
C ASN A 70 11.69 13.24 -25.23
N HIS A 71 12.00 13.68 -24.00
CA HIS A 71 13.30 13.43 -23.38
C HIS A 71 13.51 11.94 -23.09
N TRP A 72 12.49 11.22 -22.60
CA TRP A 72 12.55 9.77 -22.42
C TRP A 72 12.90 9.02 -23.71
N LYS A 73 12.30 9.42 -24.84
CA LYS A 73 12.60 8.85 -26.16
C LYS A 73 14.03 9.15 -26.64
N GLN A 74 14.60 10.28 -26.23
CA GLN A 74 15.98 10.64 -26.56
C GLN A 74 16.98 9.91 -25.67
N LEU A 75 16.64 9.70 -24.40
CA LEU A 75 17.48 9.00 -23.44
C LEU A 75 17.71 7.54 -23.83
N ILE A 76 16.67 6.89 -24.37
CA ILE A 76 16.71 5.48 -24.77
C ILE A 76 16.06 5.33 -26.16
N PRO A 77 16.79 5.69 -27.24
CA PRO A 77 16.22 5.75 -28.59
C PRO A 77 15.83 4.37 -29.15
N ASP A 78 16.49 3.31 -28.70
CA ASP A 78 16.23 1.94 -29.17
C ASP A 78 15.05 1.28 -28.43
N ALA A 79 14.51 1.91 -27.38
CA ALA A 79 13.39 1.36 -26.63
C ALA A 79 12.04 1.76 -27.24
N LYS A 80 11.08 0.82 -27.16
CA LYS A 80 9.69 1.08 -27.53
C LYS A 80 8.97 1.78 -26.37
N SER A 81 8.98 3.11 -26.39
CA SER A 81 8.23 3.94 -25.44
C SER A 81 6.74 3.98 -25.78
N VAL A 82 5.87 3.81 -24.77
CA VAL A 82 4.42 3.98 -24.87
C VAL A 82 3.95 4.96 -23.80
N ASP A 83 3.19 5.97 -24.23
CA ASP A 83 2.47 6.87 -23.32
C ASP A 83 1.22 6.16 -22.80
N LEU A 84 1.18 5.94 -21.48
CA LEU A 84 0.12 5.23 -20.79
C LEU A 84 -0.97 6.23 -20.39
N HIS A 85 -2.07 6.22 -21.14
CA HIS A 85 -3.22 7.05 -20.84
C HIS A 85 -4.08 6.44 -19.73
N LEU A 86 -4.23 7.16 -18.61
CA LEU A 86 -5.10 6.84 -17.49
C LEU A 86 -6.22 7.88 -17.38
N ASP A 87 -7.47 7.45 -17.49
CA ASP A 87 -8.62 8.30 -17.21
C ASP A 87 -8.59 8.74 -15.74
N HIS A 88 -8.83 10.03 -15.46
CA HIS A 88 -8.80 10.53 -14.09
C HIS A 88 -9.99 9.99 -13.27
N ALA A 89 -9.75 9.76 -11.97
CA ALA A 89 -10.82 9.47 -11.02
C ALA A 89 -11.90 10.56 -11.06
N ALA A 90 -13.17 10.20 -10.84
CA ALA A 90 -14.24 11.19 -10.83
C ALA A 90 -14.00 12.27 -9.77
N LYS A 91 -14.47 13.51 -10.03
CA LYS A 91 -14.20 14.67 -9.15
C LYS A 91 -14.82 14.55 -7.76
N ASN A 92 -15.86 13.72 -7.62
CA ASN A 92 -16.54 13.43 -6.36
C ASN A 92 -15.85 12.31 -5.55
N VAL A 93 -14.85 11.62 -6.11
CA VAL A 93 -14.06 10.62 -5.36
C VAL A 93 -13.09 11.37 -4.46
N THR A 94 -13.35 11.28 -3.16
CA THR A 94 -12.52 11.82 -2.07
C THR A 94 -11.82 10.68 -1.33
N TRP A 95 -10.85 11.02 -0.48
CA TRP A 95 -10.21 10.03 0.38
C TRP A 95 -11.25 9.33 1.27
N ASP A 96 -12.16 10.09 1.89
CA ASP A 96 -13.21 9.56 2.77
C ASP A 96 -14.23 8.68 2.05
N SER A 97 -14.41 8.86 0.73
CA SER A 97 -15.26 7.96 -0.07
C SER A 97 -14.62 6.59 -0.33
N LEU A 98 -13.29 6.51 -0.34
CA LEU A 98 -12.55 5.24 -0.43
C LEU A 98 -12.33 4.63 0.96
N TYR A 99 -12.11 5.46 1.96
CA TYR A 99 -11.86 5.08 3.35
C TYR A 99 -12.92 5.67 4.28
N PRO A 100 -14.18 5.19 4.23
CA PRO A 100 -15.21 5.63 5.16
C PRO A 100 -14.86 5.19 6.59
N GLU A 101 -15.32 5.98 7.57
CA GLU A 101 -15.18 5.67 9.00
C GLU A 101 -15.93 4.39 9.41
N TRP A 102 -17.04 4.10 8.75
CA TRP A 102 -17.87 2.94 9.04
C TRP A 102 -18.50 2.38 7.76
N ILE A 103 -18.60 1.05 7.70
CA ILE A 103 -19.41 0.32 6.73
C ILE A 103 -20.27 -0.70 7.47
N ASP A 104 -21.40 -1.06 6.88
CA ASP A 104 -22.23 -2.17 7.34
C ASP A 104 -21.57 -3.49 6.92
N GLU A 105 -20.62 -3.97 7.72
CA GLU A 105 -19.84 -5.19 7.43
C GLU A 105 -20.72 -6.45 7.27
N GLU A 106 -21.88 -6.47 7.92
CA GLU A 106 -22.83 -7.58 7.90
C GLU A 106 -23.88 -7.44 6.80
N GLU A 107 -23.89 -6.30 6.09
CA GLU A 107 -24.87 -5.91 5.06
C GLU A 107 -26.33 -6.09 5.53
N GLU A 108 -26.60 -5.88 6.82
CA GLU A 108 -27.94 -6.07 7.40
C GLU A 108 -28.92 -4.99 6.94
N SER A 109 -28.41 -3.80 6.62
CA SER A 109 -29.19 -2.60 6.31
C SER A 109 -28.86 -2.00 4.94
N GLU A 110 -27.58 -1.76 4.63
CA GLU A 110 -27.14 -1.14 3.38
C GLU A 110 -25.88 -1.82 2.85
N ALA A 111 -25.87 -2.15 1.56
CA ALA A 111 -24.66 -2.66 0.92
C ALA A 111 -23.62 -1.52 0.80
N PRO A 112 -22.34 -1.76 1.14
CA PRO A 112 -21.31 -0.74 1.00
C PRO A 112 -21.15 -0.30 -0.48
N ILE A 113 -21.02 1.01 -0.70
CA ILE A 113 -20.80 1.58 -2.04
C ILE A 113 -19.35 2.05 -2.15
N CYS A 114 -18.53 1.29 -2.87
CA CYS A 114 -17.17 1.68 -3.20
C CYS A 114 -17.10 2.46 -4.53
N PRO A 115 -16.46 3.64 -4.56
CA PRO A 115 -16.11 4.30 -5.81
C PRO A 115 -15.12 3.48 -6.63
N SER A 116 -15.41 3.27 -7.91
CA SER A 116 -14.44 2.64 -8.82
C SER A 116 -13.40 3.65 -9.30
N LEU A 117 -12.12 3.26 -9.28
CA LEU A 117 -11.06 3.98 -9.96
C LEU A 117 -10.86 3.43 -11.39
N PRO A 118 -10.69 4.29 -12.41
CA PRO A 118 -10.35 3.83 -13.76
C PRO A 118 -9.09 2.98 -13.77
N LYS A 119 -8.94 2.08 -14.76
CA LYS A 119 -7.76 1.21 -14.86
C LYS A 119 -7.02 1.46 -16.17
N LEU A 120 -5.71 1.28 -16.14
CA LEU A 120 -4.91 1.25 -17.36
C LEU A 120 -5.30 0.06 -18.23
N ARG A 121 -5.37 0.29 -19.54
CA ARG A 121 -5.48 -0.79 -20.51
C ARG A 121 -4.07 -1.29 -20.84
N PRO A 122 -3.80 -2.61 -20.79
CA PRO A 122 -2.51 -3.14 -21.20
C PRO A 122 -2.18 -2.72 -22.64
N PRO A 123 -0.99 -2.17 -22.92
CA PRO A 123 -0.67 -1.58 -24.24
C PRO A 123 -0.44 -2.62 -25.35
N GLY A 124 -0.68 -3.92 -25.09
CA GLY A 124 -0.44 -5.02 -26.03
C GLY A 124 1.04 -5.26 -26.35
N ILE A 125 1.94 -4.52 -25.71
CA ILE A 125 3.39 -4.72 -25.78
C ILE A 125 3.90 -5.15 -24.41
N ARG A 126 5.00 -5.90 -24.40
CA ARG A 126 5.75 -6.15 -23.17
C ARG A 126 6.34 -4.82 -22.68
N LEU A 127 6.24 -4.58 -21.38
CA LEU A 127 6.93 -3.51 -20.69
C LEU A 127 7.93 -4.14 -19.73
N ASP A 128 9.15 -3.63 -19.73
CA ASP A 128 10.21 -4.00 -18.80
C ASP A 128 10.41 -2.92 -17.74
N LEU A 129 10.01 -1.68 -18.06
CA LEU A 129 10.00 -0.52 -17.17
C LEU A 129 8.67 0.21 -17.29
N ILE A 130 8.05 0.50 -16.15
CA ILE A 130 6.93 1.44 -16.06
C ILE A 130 7.41 2.62 -15.21
N ALA A 131 7.64 3.75 -15.87
CA ALA A 131 7.97 5.00 -15.21
C ALA A 131 6.67 5.76 -14.89
N VAL A 132 6.59 6.32 -13.68
CA VAL A 132 5.42 7.04 -13.19
C VAL A 132 5.87 8.32 -12.50
N LYS A 133 5.36 9.46 -12.96
CA LYS A 133 5.56 10.74 -12.26
C LYS A 133 4.43 10.95 -11.27
N LEU A 134 4.72 11.00 -9.97
CA LEU A 134 3.67 11.14 -8.95
C LEU A 134 3.54 12.61 -8.47
N PRO A 135 2.31 13.09 -8.22
CA PRO A 135 2.12 14.30 -7.46
C PRO A 135 2.59 14.11 -6.02
N CYS A 136 3.13 15.18 -5.43
CA CYS A 136 3.55 15.27 -4.04
C CYS A 136 3.26 16.71 -3.60
N ARG A 137 2.08 16.92 -3.00
CA ARG A 137 1.62 18.23 -2.56
C ARG A 137 2.18 18.48 -1.16
N ASN A 138 2.86 19.60 -0.94
CA ASN A 138 3.50 19.94 0.34
C ASN A 138 2.51 20.28 1.49
N GLU A 139 1.23 19.99 1.32
CA GLU A 139 0.21 20.20 2.36
C GLU A 139 0.19 18.97 3.29
N GLY A 140 -0.18 19.15 4.56
CA GLY A 140 -0.02 18.18 5.67
C GLY A 140 -0.79 16.85 5.56
N ASN A 141 -1.08 16.36 4.36
CA ASN A 141 -1.82 15.11 4.13
C ASN A 141 -1.51 14.48 2.76
N TRP A 142 -0.28 14.62 2.26
CA TRP A 142 0.13 14.10 0.96
C TRP A 142 -0.06 12.58 0.82
N SER A 143 -0.07 11.85 1.93
CA SER A 143 -0.31 10.41 2.01
C SER A 143 -1.77 10.05 1.73
N ARG A 144 -2.72 10.96 1.97
CA ARG A 144 -4.15 10.80 1.70
C ARG A 144 -4.59 11.51 0.43
N ASP A 145 -3.84 11.30 -0.66
CA ASP A 145 -4.13 11.88 -1.97
C ASP A 145 -4.65 10.83 -2.95
N VAL A 146 -5.87 11.04 -3.46
CA VAL A 146 -6.56 10.11 -4.37
C VAL A 146 -5.81 9.93 -5.68
N ALA A 147 -5.25 10.99 -6.26
CA ALA A 147 -4.55 10.89 -7.55
C ALA A 147 -3.22 10.15 -7.39
N ARG A 148 -2.49 10.42 -6.31
CA ARG A 148 -1.28 9.71 -5.95
C ARG A 148 -1.54 8.22 -5.71
N LEU A 149 -2.58 7.88 -4.96
CA LEU A 149 -3.00 6.48 -4.75
C LEU A 149 -3.36 5.83 -6.08
N HIS A 150 -4.18 6.49 -6.89
CA HIS A 150 -4.67 5.98 -8.16
C HIS A 150 -3.55 5.67 -9.16
N LEU A 151 -2.57 6.57 -9.32
CA LEU A 151 -1.42 6.36 -10.21
C LEU A 151 -0.58 5.15 -9.78
N GLN A 152 -0.39 4.97 -8.47
CA GLN A 152 0.36 3.85 -7.91
C GLN A 152 -0.38 2.52 -8.09
N LEU A 153 -1.70 2.50 -7.84
CA LEU A 153 -2.55 1.32 -8.10
C LEU A 153 -2.57 0.97 -9.59
N ALA A 154 -2.71 1.96 -10.47
CA ALA A 154 -2.71 1.74 -11.91
C ALA A 154 -1.38 1.13 -12.40
N ALA A 155 -0.24 1.62 -11.87
CA ALA A 155 1.07 1.07 -12.17
C ALA A 155 1.24 -0.36 -11.61
N ALA A 156 0.77 -0.61 -10.39
CA ALA A 156 0.79 -1.94 -9.76
C ALA A 156 -0.07 -2.95 -10.54
N ASP A 157 -1.30 -2.59 -10.89
CA ASP A 157 -2.22 -3.41 -11.69
C ASP A 157 -1.62 -3.73 -13.05
N LEU A 158 -1.04 -2.73 -13.72
CA LEU A 158 -0.40 -2.94 -15.03
C LEU A 158 0.81 -3.88 -14.91
N ALA A 159 1.69 -3.68 -13.92
CA ALA A 159 2.81 -4.58 -13.67
C ALA A 159 2.34 -6.02 -13.37
N ALA A 160 1.36 -6.18 -12.48
CA ALA A 160 0.79 -7.46 -12.08
C ALA A 160 0.06 -8.19 -13.23
N SER A 161 -0.41 -7.45 -14.24
CA SER A 161 -1.05 -8.01 -15.44
C SER A 161 -0.09 -8.79 -16.34
N PHE A 162 1.22 -8.50 -16.27
CA PHE A 162 2.23 -9.25 -17.00
C PHE A 162 2.49 -10.61 -16.34
N LYS A 163 2.68 -11.65 -17.16
CA LYS A 163 3.01 -12.99 -16.67
C LYS A 163 4.46 -13.01 -16.19
N GLY A 164 4.71 -13.61 -15.03
CA GLY A 164 6.01 -13.63 -14.32
C GLY A 164 7.15 -14.40 -14.98
N LEU A 165 7.20 -14.47 -16.31
CA LEU A 165 8.32 -15.01 -17.07
C LEU A 165 9.49 -14.01 -17.16
N TYR A 166 9.22 -12.72 -16.96
CA TYR A 166 10.21 -11.65 -17.04
C TYR A 166 10.00 -10.63 -15.91
N PRO A 167 11.07 -10.01 -15.39
CA PRO A 167 10.96 -8.94 -14.41
C PRO A 167 10.38 -7.67 -15.05
N VAL A 168 9.54 -6.97 -14.31
CA VAL A 168 9.06 -5.62 -14.66
C VAL A 168 9.53 -4.67 -13.56
N HIS A 169 10.19 -3.58 -13.94
CA HIS A 169 10.65 -2.56 -13.01
C HIS A 169 9.64 -1.42 -12.95
N LEU A 170 9.47 -0.85 -11.75
CA LEU A 170 8.64 0.32 -11.51
C LEU A 170 9.55 1.47 -11.08
N LEU A 171 9.53 2.58 -11.84
CA LEU A 171 10.27 3.78 -11.51
C LEU A 171 9.31 4.90 -11.11
N PHE A 172 9.35 5.33 -9.86
CA PHE A 172 8.57 6.46 -9.38
C PHE A 172 9.43 7.72 -9.29
N ILE A 173 8.99 8.81 -9.91
CA ILE A 173 9.64 10.11 -9.84
C ILE A 173 8.81 11.01 -8.94
N THR A 174 9.27 11.20 -7.70
CA THR A 174 8.51 11.90 -6.66
C THR A 174 9.36 12.25 -5.44
N LYS A 175 9.02 13.37 -4.78
CA LYS A 175 9.65 13.79 -3.51
C LYS A 175 9.12 12.99 -2.31
N CYS A 176 7.84 12.64 -2.35
CA CYS A 176 7.15 11.89 -1.30
C CYS A 176 7.42 10.38 -1.49
N PHE A 177 7.57 9.60 -0.42
CA PHE A 177 7.85 8.17 -0.54
C PHE A 177 6.68 7.40 -1.22
N PRO A 178 6.95 6.46 -2.15
CA PRO A 178 5.92 5.56 -2.70
C PRO A 178 5.29 4.67 -1.64
N GLN A 179 4.02 4.29 -1.81
CA GLN A 179 3.19 3.60 -0.83
C GLN A 179 3.86 2.30 -0.35
N PRO A 180 4.35 2.22 0.90
CA PRO A 180 5.14 1.09 1.38
C PRO A 180 4.37 -0.23 1.42
N SER A 181 3.04 -0.17 1.56
CA SER A 181 2.18 -1.37 1.51
C SER A 181 2.12 -2.00 0.12
N LEU A 182 2.27 -1.21 -0.95
CA LEU A 182 2.34 -1.71 -2.33
C LEU A 182 3.77 -2.02 -2.74
N PHE A 183 4.71 -1.11 -2.45
CA PHE A 183 6.11 -1.19 -2.87
C PHE A 183 7.01 -1.26 -1.66
N SER A 184 7.34 -2.49 -1.26
CA SER A 184 8.10 -2.72 -0.03
C SER A 184 9.56 -2.32 -0.22
N CYS A 185 10.25 -1.97 0.86
CA CYS A 185 11.68 -1.68 0.74
C CYS A 185 12.51 -2.91 0.33
N LYS A 186 12.02 -4.14 0.55
CA LYS A 186 12.67 -5.37 0.08
C LYS A 186 12.79 -5.41 -1.46
N GLU A 187 11.90 -4.70 -2.15
CA GLU A 187 11.83 -4.63 -3.61
C GLU A 187 12.52 -3.39 -4.18
N LEU A 188 13.02 -2.48 -3.34
CA LEU A 188 13.74 -1.28 -3.77
C LEU A 188 15.13 -1.67 -4.29
N VAL A 189 15.39 -1.38 -5.57
CA VAL A 189 16.66 -1.66 -6.25
C VAL A 189 17.64 -0.52 -6.09
N SER A 190 17.17 0.71 -6.31
CA SER A 190 18.00 1.91 -6.22
C SER A 190 17.15 3.14 -5.95
N ARG A 191 17.74 4.14 -5.32
CA ARG A 191 17.17 5.48 -5.17
C ARG A 191 18.27 6.52 -5.36
N GLU A 192 18.08 7.39 -6.35
CA GLU A 192 18.89 8.59 -6.56
C GLU A 192 17.96 9.79 -6.52
N GLY A 193 18.20 10.71 -5.58
CA GLY A 193 17.35 11.87 -5.34
C GLY A 193 15.86 11.52 -5.20
N ASN A 194 15.06 11.94 -6.19
CA ASN A 194 13.60 11.75 -6.27
C ASN A 194 13.19 10.56 -7.17
N SER A 195 14.14 9.77 -7.64
CA SER A 195 13.95 8.63 -8.53
C SER A 195 14.02 7.32 -7.74
N TRP A 196 12.90 6.61 -7.65
CA TRP A 196 12.76 5.38 -6.86
C TRP A 196 12.51 4.18 -7.77
N LEU A 197 13.46 3.25 -7.83
CA LEU A 197 13.36 2.08 -8.69
C LEU A 197 13.07 0.82 -7.88
N TYR A 198 11.98 0.15 -8.22
CA TYR A 198 11.55 -1.10 -7.62
C TYR A 198 11.56 -2.23 -8.62
N LYS A 199 11.83 -3.44 -8.13
CA LYS A 199 11.66 -4.72 -8.82
C LYS A 199 10.70 -5.57 -7.99
N PRO A 200 9.37 -5.39 -8.15
CA PRO A 200 8.38 -6.09 -7.35
C PRO A 200 8.29 -7.58 -7.68
N ASP A 201 7.89 -8.38 -6.70
CA ASP A 201 7.41 -9.74 -6.95
C ASP A 201 6.01 -9.66 -7.59
N LEU A 202 5.91 -10.03 -8.87
CA LEU A 202 4.67 -9.91 -9.63
C LEU A 202 3.53 -10.80 -9.11
N ASN A 203 3.81 -11.86 -8.37
CA ASN A 203 2.78 -12.70 -7.75
C ASN A 203 2.28 -12.06 -6.45
N ALA A 204 3.18 -11.58 -5.60
CA ALA A 204 2.80 -10.86 -4.39
C ALA A 204 2.05 -9.56 -4.73
N LEU A 205 2.54 -8.80 -5.71
CA LEU A 205 1.87 -7.59 -6.19
C LEU A 205 0.49 -7.89 -6.76
N ARG A 206 0.31 -9.02 -7.46
CA ARG A 206 -1.00 -9.44 -7.97
C ARG A 206 -1.98 -9.80 -6.86
N GLN A 207 -1.52 -10.42 -5.78
CA GLN A 207 -2.36 -10.68 -4.60
C GLN A 207 -2.81 -9.36 -3.95
N LYS A 208 -1.89 -8.39 -3.81
CA LYS A 208 -2.21 -7.05 -3.28
C LYS A 208 -3.19 -6.29 -4.18
N ALA A 209 -3.00 -6.35 -5.50
CA ALA A 209 -3.85 -5.70 -6.50
C ALA A 209 -5.29 -6.28 -6.58
N GLN A 210 -5.50 -7.49 -6.05
CA GLN A 210 -6.83 -8.10 -5.95
C GLN A 210 -7.62 -7.65 -4.72
N LEU A 211 -6.97 -7.01 -3.75
CA LEU A 211 -7.66 -6.46 -2.58
C LEU A 211 -8.49 -5.23 -2.97
N PRO A 212 -9.61 -4.98 -2.29
CA PRO A 212 -10.39 -3.78 -2.50
C PRO A 212 -9.58 -2.50 -2.31
N VAL A 213 -9.95 -1.47 -3.06
CA VAL A 213 -9.33 -0.14 -2.92
C VAL A 213 -10.05 0.62 -1.82
N GLY A 214 -9.42 0.69 -0.66
CA GLY A 214 -9.96 1.41 0.50
C GLY A 214 -10.68 0.50 1.50
N SER A 215 -11.27 1.10 2.55
CA SER A 215 -12.04 0.40 3.58
C SER A 215 -13.55 0.36 3.30
N CYS A 216 -13.98 0.84 2.13
CA CYS A 216 -15.38 0.80 1.74
C CYS A 216 -15.87 -0.62 1.41
N GLU A 217 -14.99 -1.62 1.25
CA GLU A 217 -15.34 -3.02 0.98
C GLU A 217 -14.43 -3.94 1.81
N LEU A 218 -14.97 -5.06 2.28
CA LEU A 218 -14.24 -6.01 3.11
C LEU A 218 -13.17 -6.76 2.31
N ALA A 219 -11.92 -6.70 2.79
CA ALA A 219 -10.82 -7.46 2.22
C ALA A 219 -10.99 -8.99 2.37
N LEU A 220 -11.80 -9.42 3.35
CA LEU A 220 -12.18 -10.82 3.57
C LEU A 220 -13.71 -10.92 3.54
N PRO A 221 -14.32 -11.53 2.51
CA PRO A 221 -15.77 -11.61 2.43
C PRO A 221 -16.32 -12.48 3.56
N PHE A 222 -17.45 -12.05 4.16
CA PHE A 222 -18.14 -12.74 5.26
C PHE A 222 -18.54 -14.19 4.90
N ARG A 223 -18.66 -14.49 3.59
CA ARG A 223 -18.99 -15.80 3.04
C ARG A 223 -18.05 -16.20 1.89
N GLY A 224 -16.89 -16.72 2.25
CA GLY A 224 -16.11 -17.62 1.41
C GLY A 224 -14.96 -16.98 0.63
N SER A 225 -13.74 -17.34 0.97
CA SER A 225 -12.98 -18.41 0.34
C SER A 225 -11.75 -18.65 1.21
N ASP A 226 -11.31 -19.90 1.32
CA ASP A 226 -10.04 -20.20 2.00
C ASP A 226 -8.96 -19.36 1.30
N LEU A 227 -8.40 -18.36 1.99
CA LEU A 227 -7.08 -17.84 1.61
C LEU A 227 -6.22 -19.07 1.39
N VAL A 228 -5.76 -19.27 0.15
CA VAL A 228 -4.98 -20.46 -0.21
C VAL A 228 -3.68 -20.35 0.55
N TYR A 229 -3.70 -20.88 1.77
CA TYR A 229 -2.57 -20.92 2.67
C TYR A 229 -1.59 -21.90 2.04
N SER A 230 -0.57 -21.36 1.38
CA SER A 230 0.54 -22.18 0.93
C SER A 230 1.18 -22.75 2.18
N LYS A 231 1.11 -24.08 2.32
CA LYS A 231 1.76 -24.87 3.37
C LYS A 231 3.29 -24.89 3.25
N ASN A 232 3.87 -23.86 2.63
CA ASN A 232 5.30 -23.64 2.61
C ASN A 232 5.77 -23.44 4.05
N MET A 233 6.96 -23.94 4.36
CA MET A 233 7.60 -23.77 5.66
C MET A 233 8.10 -22.31 5.80
N HIS A 234 7.17 -21.37 5.96
CA HIS A 234 7.48 -19.98 6.28
C HIS A 234 7.86 -19.87 7.75
N ARG A 235 8.89 -19.05 8.04
CA ARG A 235 9.28 -18.73 9.41
C ARG A 235 8.28 -17.73 9.95
N GLU A 236 7.31 -18.21 10.70
CA GLU A 236 6.16 -17.43 11.16
C GLU A 236 6.07 -17.42 12.69
N ALA A 237 5.72 -16.27 13.25
CA ALA A 237 5.54 -16.12 14.70
C ALA A 237 4.39 -15.19 15.07
N TYR A 238 3.78 -15.46 16.22
CA TYR A 238 3.07 -14.42 16.95
C TYR A 238 4.08 -13.58 17.74
N ALA A 239 3.95 -12.28 17.66
CA ALA A 239 4.82 -11.33 18.33
C ALA A 239 4.04 -10.49 19.33
N THR A 240 4.65 -10.19 20.47
CA THR A 240 4.13 -9.17 21.40
C THR A 240 5.29 -8.34 21.98
N ILE A 241 4.98 -7.23 22.62
CA ILE A 241 5.96 -6.30 23.18
C ILE A 241 5.53 -5.82 24.55
N LEU A 242 6.46 -5.79 25.51
CA LEU A 242 6.21 -5.30 26.86
C LEU A 242 7.01 -4.03 27.14
N HIS A 243 6.32 -3.04 27.71
CA HIS A 243 6.88 -1.76 28.13
C HIS A 243 6.82 -1.53 29.65
N SER A 244 6.11 -2.37 30.40
CA SER A 244 6.08 -2.31 31.85
C SER A 244 5.91 -3.69 32.47
N ALA A 245 6.55 -3.88 33.62
CA ALA A 245 6.85 -5.19 34.18
C ALA A 245 5.67 -5.87 34.87
N ASP A 246 4.76 -5.13 35.51
CA ASP A 246 3.94 -5.76 36.56
C ASP A 246 2.59 -6.28 36.09
N VAL A 247 1.86 -5.56 35.23
CA VAL A 247 0.51 -5.98 34.79
C VAL A 247 0.54 -6.73 33.46
N TYR A 248 1.41 -6.31 32.53
CA TYR A 248 1.40 -6.85 31.16
C TYR A 248 2.10 -8.20 31.02
N VAL A 249 2.93 -8.63 32.00
CA VAL A 249 3.52 -9.99 31.98
C VAL A 249 2.43 -11.05 32.10
N CYS A 250 1.46 -10.86 33.00
CA CYS A 250 0.30 -11.74 33.12
C CYS A 250 -0.52 -11.75 31.83
N GLY A 251 -0.72 -10.58 31.22
CA GLY A 251 -1.39 -10.45 29.92
C GLY A 251 -0.68 -11.24 28.82
N ALA A 252 0.63 -11.09 28.67
CA ALA A 252 1.42 -11.84 27.69
C ALA A 252 1.39 -13.36 27.94
N ILE A 253 1.44 -13.80 29.20
CA ILE A 253 1.28 -15.23 29.54
C ILE A 253 -0.10 -15.72 29.11
N ALA A 254 -1.16 -14.98 29.42
CA ALA A 254 -2.52 -15.33 29.03
C ALA A 254 -2.69 -15.36 27.51
N ALA A 255 -2.12 -14.39 26.79
CA ALA A 255 -2.10 -14.34 25.33
C ALA A 255 -1.42 -15.59 24.75
N ALA A 256 -0.22 -15.97 25.21
CA ALA A 256 0.46 -17.18 24.78
C ALA A 256 -0.39 -18.44 24.99
N GLN A 257 -0.98 -18.60 26.17
CA GLN A 257 -1.84 -19.75 26.45
C GLN A 257 -3.06 -19.77 25.54
N SER A 258 -3.71 -18.62 25.32
CA SER A 258 -4.88 -18.53 24.42
C SER A 258 -4.54 -18.88 22.96
N ILE A 259 -3.37 -18.47 22.46
CA ILE A 259 -2.87 -18.83 21.11
C ILE A 259 -2.62 -20.34 21.00
N ARG A 260 -2.06 -20.96 22.04
CA ARG A 260 -1.85 -22.41 22.08
C ARG A 260 -3.17 -23.18 22.19
N MET A 261 -4.08 -22.72 23.04
CA MET A 261 -5.40 -23.32 23.22
C MET A 261 -6.27 -23.22 21.97
N SER A 262 -6.09 -22.18 21.15
CA SER A 262 -6.75 -22.06 19.85
C SER A 262 -6.17 -23.00 18.78
N GLY A 263 -5.07 -23.71 19.09
CA GLY A 263 -4.47 -24.74 18.24
C GLY A 263 -3.29 -24.27 17.39
N SER A 264 -2.80 -23.03 17.57
CA SER A 264 -1.66 -22.56 16.80
C SER A 264 -0.35 -23.20 17.26
N THR A 265 0.48 -23.58 16.29
CA THR A 265 1.81 -24.18 16.50
C THR A 265 2.96 -23.24 16.16
N ARG A 266 2.66 -22.00 15.76
CA ARG A 266 3.66 -20.99 15.35
C ARG A 266 4.54 -20.58 16.51
N ASP A 267 5.70 -20.00 16.20
CA ASP A 267 6.59 -19.49 17.23
C ASP A 267 5.91 -18.35 18.01
N LEU A 268 6.26 -18.21 19.27
CA LEU A 268 5.86 -17.08 20.11
C LEU A 268 7.12 -16.28 20.40
N VAL A 269 7.17 -15.02 19.98
CA VAL A 269 8.32 -14.13 20.24
C VAL A 269 7.86 -12.90 21.02
N ILE A 270 8.59 -12.55 22.09
CA ILE A 270 8.28 -11.39 22.91
C ILE A 270 9.45 -10.42 22.93
N LEU A 271 9.17 -9.16 22.64
CA LEU A 271 10.10 -8.06 22.74
C LEU A 271 10.01 -7.46 24.15
N VAL A 272 11.13 -7.43 24.87
CA VAL A 272 11.20 -6.87 26.23
C VAL A 272 12.42 -5.98 26.37
N ASP A 273 12.41 -5.02 27.28
CA ASP A 273 13.59 -4.24 27.63
C ASP A 273 14.21 -4.70 28.96
N GLU A 274 15.27 -4.02 29.39
CA GLU A 274 16.04 -4.33 30.60
C GLU A 274 15.26 -4.15 31.92
N THR A 275 14.11 -3.45 31.89
CA THR A 275 13.26 -3.26 33.09
C THR A 275 12.47 -4.52 33.47
N ILE A 276 12.33 -5.48 32.55
CA ILE A 276 11.66 -6.75 32.84
C ILE A 276 12.63 -7.66 33.62
N SER A 277 12.29 -7.91 34.89
CA SER A 277 13.10 -8.71 35.83
C SER A 277 13.34 -10.15 35.33
N ALA A 278 14.41 -10.78 35.84
CA ALA A 278 14.69 -12.20 35.55
C ALA A 278 13.55 -13.14 35.97
N TYR A 279 12.84 -12.81 37.06
CA TYR A 279 11.66 -13.56 37.51
C TYR A 279 10.54 -13.51 36.45
N HIS A 280 10.22 -12.32 35.94
CA HIS A 280 9.21 -12.15 34.90
C HIS A 280 9.62 -12.82 33.58
N ARG A 281 10.90 -12.73 33.20
CA ARG A 281 11.46 -13.42 32.02
C ARG A 281 11.29 -14.93 32.11
N SER A 282 11.59 -15.53 33.26
CA SER A 282 11.40 -16.96 33.47
C SER A 282 9.93 -17.39 33.31
N GLY A 283 8.98 -16.57 33.80
CA GLY A 283 7.55 -16.82 33.60
C GLY A 283 7.11 -16.75 32.14
N LEU A 284 7.65 -15.80 31.37
CA LEU A 284 7.37 -15.67 29.94
C LEU A 284 7.94 -16.85 29.14
N GLU A 285 9.17 -17.28 29.44
CA GLU A 285 9.80 -18.46 28.83
C GLU A 285 9.01 -19.73 29.14
N ALA A 286 8.56 -19.89 30.39
CA ALA A 286 7.72 -21.02 30.80
C ALA A 286 6.37 -21.04 30.07
N ALA A 287 5.82 -19.87 29.71
CA ALA A 287 4.62 -19.76 28.88
C ALA A 287 4.88 -20.06 27.38
N GLY A 288 6.14 -20.21 26.97
CA GLY A 288 6.55 -20.55 25.62
C GLY A 288 7.05 -19.37 24.78
N TRP A 289 7.20 -18.18 25.37
CA TRP A 289 7.74 -17.02 24.65
C TRP A 289 9.26 -17.12 24.45
N LYS A 290 9.72 -16.90 23.22
CA LYS A 290 11.11 -16.64 22.90
C LYS A 290 11.42 -15.17 23.17
N ILE A 291 12.23 -14.90 24.18
CA ILE A 291 12.55 -13.53 24.60
C ILE A 291 13.59 -12.89 23.69
N LYS A 292 13.29 -11.67 23.21
CA LYS A 292 14.23 -10.80 22.50
C LYS A 292 14.34 -9.48 23.26
N THR A 293 15.54 -9.19 23.76
CA THR A 293 15.80 -7.92 24.45
C THR A 293 15.96 -6.79 23.43
N ILE A 294 15.26 -5.67 23.64
CA ILE A 294 15.27 -4.48 22.78
C ILE A 294 15.58 -3.21 23.55
N GLN A 295 16.07 -2.20 22.83
CA GLN A 295 16.09 -0.82 23.31
C GLN A 295 14.79 -0.12 22.95
N ARG A 296 14.15 0.50 23.94
CA ARG A 296 12.92 1.26 23.71
C ARG A 296 13.15 2.43 22.76
N ILE A 297 12.12 2.75 21.99
CA ILE A 297 12.07 3.91 21.11
C ILE A 297 11.06 4.87 21.72
N ARG A 298 11.52 6.07 22.08
CA ARG A 298 10.67 7.13 22.61
C ARG A 298 9.88 7.75 21.45
N ASN A 299 8.59 7.96 21.65
CA ASN A 299 7.81 8.81 20.77
C ASN A 299 8.27 10.28 20.95
N PRO A 300 8.84 10.93 19.93
CA PRO A 300 9.31 12.31 20.04
C PRO A 300 8.18 13.30 20.34
N LYS A 301 6.94 12.97 19.98
CA LYS A 301 5.74 13.79 20.20
C LYS A 301 5.04 13.52 21.53
N ALA A 302 5.47 12.51 22.30
CA ALA A 302 4.85 12.18 23.58
C ALA A 302 5.37 13.07 24.72
N GLU A 303 4.46 13.47 25.60
CA GLU A 303 4.80 14.05 26.90
C GLU A 303 5.62 13.05 27.73
N LYS A 304 6.49 13.58 28.59
CA LYS A 304 7.30 12.76 29.47
C LYS A 304 6.42 11.99 30.45
N ASP A 305 6.72 10.72 30.68
CA ASP A 305 6.00 9.82 31.59
C ASP A 305 4.54 9.53 31.17
N ALA A 306 4.15 9.93 29.95
CA ALA A 306 2.86 9.59 29.39
C ALA A 306 2.79 8.10 29.04
N TYR A 307 1.58 7.52 29.12
CA TYR A 307 1.35 6.10 28.83
C TYR A 307 1.83 5.67 27.42
N ASN A 308 1.91 6.62 26.50
CA ASN A 308 2.26 6.43 25.11
C ASN A 308 3.73 6.76 24.77
N GLU A 309 4.53 7.15 25.77
CA GLU A 309 5.91 7.61 25.59
C GLU A 309 6.79 6.58 24.86
N TRP A 310 6.55 5.29 25.09
CA TRP A 310 7.38 4.21 24.57
C TRP A 310 6.74 3.42 23.43
N ASN A 311 5.56 3.83 22.97
CA ASN A 311 4.77 3.08 21.99
C ASN A 311 5.49 2.87 20.65
N TYR A 312 6.38 3.79 20.27
CA TYR A 312 7.17 3.68 19.02
C TYR A 312 8.14 2.50 19.04
N SER A 313 8.35 1.88 20.20
CA SER A 313 9.07 0.61 20.31
C SER A 313 8.40 -0.52 19.52
N LYS A 314 7.11 -0.41 19.16
CA LYS A 314 6.46 -1.33 18.19
C LYS A 314 7.20 -1.36 16.84
N PHE A 315 7.94 -0.31 16.45
CA PHE A 315 8.76 -0.36 15.23
C PHE A 315 9.84 -1.45 15.28
N ARG A 316 10.25 -1.90 16.47
CA ARG A 316 11.18 -3.03 16.64
C ARG A 316 10.64 -4.35 16.07
N LEU A 317 9.33 -4.46 15.84
CA LEU A 317 8.72 -5.60 15.16
C LEU A 317 9.32 -5.83 13.76
N TRP A 318 9.66 -4.77 13.03
CA TRP A 318 10.31 -4.88 11.71
C TRP A 318 11.74 -5.41 11.78
N GLN A 319 12.36 -5.46 12.96
CA GLN A 319 13.70 -6.04 13.13
C GLN A 319 13.69 -7.55 13.41
N LEU A 320 12.51 -8.17 13.54
CA LEU A 320 12.34 -9.61 13.73
C LEU A 320 12.60 -10.43 12.44
N THR A 321 13.71 -10.14 11.75
CA THR A 321 14.11 -10.72 10.45
C THR A 321 14.47 -12.22 10.50
N ASP A 322 14.47 -12.82 11.69
CA ASP A 322 14.46 -14.28 11.88
C ASP A 322 13.16 -14.92 11.35
N TYR A 323 12.11 -14.10 11.12
CA TYR A 323 10.81 -14.50 10.60
C TYR A 323 10.51 -13.81 9.26
N ASP A 324 9.79 -14.52 8.41
CA ASP A 324 9.32 -14.01 7.12
C ASP A 324 8.03 -13.17 7.32
N LYS A 325 7.20 -13.57 8.28
CA LYS A 325 5.94 -12.90 8.63
C LYS A 325 5.61 -13.08 10.11
N ILE A 326 5.06 -12.04 10.72
CA ILE A 326 4.60 -12.07 12.11
C ILE A 326 3.18 -11.53 12.24
N ILE A 327 2.43 -12.08 13.19
CA ILE A 327 1.19 -11.46 13.69
C ILE A 327 1.52 -10.83 15.03
N PHE A 328 1.54 -9.51 15.06
CA PHE A 328 1.63 -8.76 16.30
C PHE A 328 0.29 -8.79 17.04
N ILE A 329 0.31 -9.03 18.35
CA ILE A 329 -0.85 -8.96 19.24
C ILE A 329 -0.43 -8.19 20.49
N ASP A 330 -1.18 -7.15 20.87
CA ASP A 330 -0.99 -6.45 22.14
C ASP A 330 -1.22 -7.41 23.33
N ALA A 331 -0.48 -7.20 24.42
CA ALA A 331 -0.51 -8.10 25.58
C ALA A 331 -1.83 -8.07 26.38
N ASP A 332 -2.77 -7.20 26.02
CA ASP A 332 -4.11 -7.09 26.61
C ASP A 332 -5.21 -7.78 25.78
N LEU A 333 -4.83 -8.58 24.78
CA LEU A 333 -5.75 -9.36 23.94
C LEU A 333 -5.71 -10.87 24.24
N LEU A 334 -6.82 -11.54 23.98
CA LEU A 334 -6.98 -13.00 24.13
C LEU A 334 -7.51 -13.63 22.85
N MET A 335 -6.93 -14.77 22.47
CA MET A 335 -7.37 -15.56 21.33
C MET A 335 -8.46 -16.56 21.68
N LEU A 336 -9.65 -16.33 21.15
CA LEU A 336 -10.81 -17.21 21.31
C LEU A 336 -10.89 -18.28 20.22
N ARG A 337 -10.26 -18.04 19.07
CA ARG A 337 -10.22 -18.93 17.90
C ARG A 337 -8.87 -18.85 17.21
N ASN A 338 -8.55 -19.85 16.39
CA ASN A 338 -7.33 -19.84 15.60
C ASN A 338 -7.43 -18.74 14.52
N ILE A 339 -6.41 -17.89 14.44
CA ILE A 339 -6.31 -16.82 13.43
C ILE A 339 -5.08 -16.99 12.53
N ASP A 340 -4.53 -18.21 12.43
CA ASP A 340 -3.34 -18.49 11.60
C ASP A 340 -3.59 -18.18 10.11
N PHE A 341 -4.86 -18.09 9.68
CA PHE A 341 -5.20 -17.66 8.32
C PHE A 341 -4.68 -16.23 8.01
N LEU A 342 -4.48 -15.38 9.02
CA LEU A 342 -3.92 -14.03 8.85
C LEU A 342 -2.45 -14.06 8.39
N PHE A 343 -1.71 -15.15 8.55
CA PHE A 343 -0.39 -15.29 7.92
C PHE A 343 -0.48 -15.32 6.39
N GLY A 344 -1.67 -15.57 5.82
CA GLY A 344 -1.92 -15.41 4.38
C GLY A 344 -2.02 -13.95 3.91
N MET A 345 -2.23 -13.00 4.82
CA MET A 345 -2.47 -11.59 4.49
C MET A 345 -1.15 -10.83 4.25
N PRO A 346 -1.13 -9.80 3.37
CA PRO A 346 0.07 -9.00 3.11
C PRO A 346 0.36 -7.97 4.21
N GLU A 347 1.61 -7.50 4.29
CA GLU A 347 1.96 -6.31 5.08
C GLU A 347 1.43 -5.01 4.41
N ILE A 348 0.85 -4.05 5.15
CA ILE A 348 0.35 -4.15 6.53
C ILE A 348 -1.13 -4.55 6.47
N SER A 349 -1.53 -5.53 7.28
CA SER A 349 -2.95 -5.85 7.50
C SER A 349 -3.28 -5.65 8.97
N ALA A 350 -4.34 -4.91 9.26
CA ALA A 350 -4.77 -4.56 10.61
C ALA A 350 -6.28 -4.34 10.65
N THR A 351 -6.86 -4.25 11.86
CA THR A 351 -8.29 -3.96 12.05
C THR A 351 -8.56 -2.47 12.00
N GLY A 352 -9.71 -2.04 11.45
CA GLY A 352 -10.12 -0.64 11.45
C GLY A 352 -10.23 -0.04 12.86
N ASN A 353 -10.04 1.27 12.97
CA ASN A 353 -10.27 2.08 14.17
C ASN A 353 -11.05 3.36 13.80
N ASN A 354 -10.82 4.47 14.49
CA ASN A 354 -11.51 5.74 14.23
C ASN A 354 -11.10 6.32 12.88
N GLY A 355 -12.08 6.55 12.01
CA GLY A 355 -11.88 7.16 10.70
C GLY A 355 -11.06 6.29 9.77
N THR A 356 -9.95 6.85 9.27
CA THR A 356 -9.06 6.19 8.29
C THR A 356 -7.86 5.50 8.94
N LEU A 357 -7.89 5.34 10.25
CA LEU A 357 -6.79 4.81 11.06
C LEU A 357 -7.09 3.35 11.39
N PHE A 358 -6.05 2.52 11.48
CA PHE A 358 -6.18 1.14 11.93
C PHE A 358 -5.73 1.00 13.38
N ASN A 359 -6.32 0.06 14.11
CA ASN A 359 -5.91 -0.29 15.47
C ASN A 359 -4.64 -1.14 15.41
N SER A 360 -3.55 -0.67 16.04
CA SER A 360 -2.28 -1.39 16.08
C SER A 360 -2.21 -2.55 17.08
N GLY A 361 -3.33 -2.96 17.66
CA GLY A 361 -3.42 -4.07 18.61
C GLY A 361 -3.31 -5.43 17.96
N VAL A 362 -3.70 -5.57 16.69
CA VAL A 362 -3.43 -6.74 15.85
C VAL A 362 -2.91 -6.28 14.50
N MET A 363 -1.70 -6.71 14.13
CA MET A 363 -1.10 -6.34 12.84
C MET A 363 -0.36 -7.52 12.22
N VAL A 364 -0.49 -7.69 10.91
CA VAL A 364 0.35 -8.57 10.10
C VAL A 364 1.51 -7.76 9.53
N VAL A 365 2.73 -8.19 9.85
CA VAL A 365 3.99 -7.51 9.50
C VAL A 365 4.93 -8.51 8.83
N GLU A 366 5.69 -8.03 7.84
CA GLU A 366 6.75 -8.74 7.12
C GLU A 366 8.10 -8.09 7.48
N PRO A 367 8.79 -8.57 8.53
CA PRO A 367 9.97 -7.91 9.07
C PRO A 367 11.03 -7.54 8.01
N SER A 368 11.57 -6.33 8.14
CA SER A 368 12.54 -5.72 7.23
C SER A 368 13.32 -4.62 7.95
N ASN A 369 14.65 -4.77 8.05
CA ASN A 369 15.49 -3.71 8.60
C ASN A 369 15.42 -2.41 7.77
N CYS A 370 15.16 -2.51 6.47
CA CYS A 370 14.96 -1.31 5.67
C CYS A 370 13.65 -0.61 6.03
N THR A 371 12.54 -1.34 6.18
CA THR A 371 11.26 -0.72 6.59
C THR A 371 11.40 -0.12 7.99
N PHE A 372 12.12 -0.78 8.91
CA PHE A 372 12.48 -0.19 10.19
C PHE A 372 13.24 1.15 10.03
N GLN A 373 14.27 1.19 9.20
CA GLN A 373 15.03 2.42 8.95
C GLN A 373 14.15 3.53 8.36
N LEU A 374 13.28 3.18 7.40
CA LEU A 374 12.33 4.11 6.80
C LEU A 374 11.41 4.74 7.87
N LEU A 375 10.86 3.91 8.78
CA LEU A 375 10.02 4.38 9.90
C LEU A 375 10.81 5.27 10.87
N MET A 376 12.07 4.93 11.14
CA MET A 376 12.95 5.71 12.01
C MET A 376 13.34 7.06 11.39
N ASP A 377 13.63 7.10 10.09
CA ASP A 377 13.99 8.32 9.37
C ASP A 377 12.83 9.34 9.35
N HIS A 378 11.60 8.84 9.31
CA HIS A 378 10.37 9.65 9.28
C HIS A 378 9.66 9.71 10.65
N ILE A 379 10.34 9.36 11.74
CA ILE A 379 9.76 9.27 13.10
C ILE A 379 9.08 10.57 13.56
N ASN A 380 9.57 11.71 13.09
CA ASN A 380 9.00 13.03 13.41
C ASN A 380 7.80 13.40 12.54
N GLU A 381 7.67 12.81 11.37
CA GLU A 381 6.58 13.06 10.42
C GLU A 381 5.36 12.21 10.73
N ILE A 382 5.55 11.01 11.30
CA ILE A 382 4.46 10.14 11.73
C ILE A 382 3.63 10.85 12.81
N GLU A 383 2.37 11.11 12.50
CA GLU A 383 1.38 11.65 13.44
C GLU A 383 0.55 10.53 14.03
N SER A 384 0.54 10.48 15.36
CA SER A 384 -0.36 9.62 16.10
C SER A 384 -1.58 10.44 16.53
N TYR A 385 -2.77 10.00 16.14
CA TYR A 385 -4.03 10.66 16.48
C TYR A 385 -4.27 10.78 18.01
N ASN A 386 -3.73 9.86 18.81
CA ASN A 386 -3.87 9.84 20.27
C ASN A 386 -2.53 9.97 21.03
N GLY A 387 -1.45 10.39 20.35
CA GLY A 387 -0.08 10.36 20.87
C GLY A 387 0.52 8.95 21.12
N GLY A 388 -0.23 7.86 20.93
CA GLY A 388 0.29 6.48 20.93
C GLY A 388 0.28 5.81 19.55
N THR A 389 1.02 4.73 19.31
CA THR A 389 1.01 4.00 18.02
C THR A 389 -0.34 3.38 17.66
N LYS A 390 -1.45 3.80 18.26
CA LYS A 390 -2.79 3.29 17.97
C LYS A 390 -3.20 3.51 16.53
N ASP A 391 -2.51 4.36 15.78
CA ASP A 391 -2.98 4.87 14.50
C ASP A 391 -1.76 5.25 13.65
N THR A 392 -1.45 4.49 12.59
CA THR A 392 -0.49 4.87 11.53
C THR A 392 -1.13 4.72 10.17
#